data_AF-A0A1W1IB09-F1
#
_entry.id   AF-A0A1W1IB09-F1
#
_cell.length_a   1.000
_cell.length_b   1.000
_cell.length_c   1.000
_cell.angle_alpha   90.00
_cell.angle_beta   90.00
_cell.angle_gamma   90.00
#
_symmetry.space_group_name_H-M   'P 1'
#
loop_
_entity.id
_entity.type
_entity.pdbx_description
1 polymer ?
#
loop_
_entity_poly.entity_id
_entity_poly.type
_entity_poly.pdbx_seq_one_letter_code
_entity_poly.pdbx_strand_id
1 'polypeptide(L)'
;MDARLIKPAAVVRLASREWQVIGLIVLATTVCVIGLFWPTVESLVAAWSSSRTFAHGFLMLPVTGYLVWCCRQAWLPLTPEPSAWGVVALSAIGAAWLVGHRLNLIWLEQLAVIASLPGLVWTLLGTTIARAISWPLGLLIFMLPVGTSIEPWLQDFTTLFILGGLRLVDVPYLIQEYRITIASGTWEVAPDCGGLRYLLPGLALSYAFATLVYQQPVRRFTFLGISAVILMIANGIRAYGIIMGDYMGVAEGADHRIFSYTIYGLTMPLLFWCALRWEETKNVVFLGSSANSDRGSHVMKQAAVMALVSLSVLAIAPLSVQLWGFTP
;
A
#
# COMPACT_ATOMS: atom_id res chain seq x y z
N MET A 1 -20.94 47.74 -20.19
CA MET A 1 -20.07 46.55 -20.21
C MET A 1 -19.59 46.32 -18.79
N ASP A 2 -20.38 45.58 -18.01
CA ASP A 2 -20.16 45.34 -16.58
C ASP A 2 -19.11 44.24 -16.38
N ALA A 3 -17.88 44.65 -16.09
CA ALA A 3 -16.89 43.76 -15.49
C ALA A 3 -17.31 43.48 -14.03
N ARG A 4 -18.07 42.40 -13.83
CA ARG A 4 -18.38 41.90 -12.48
C ARG A 4 -17.07 41.46 -11.82
N LEU A 5 -16.53 42.32 -10.95
CA LEU A 5 -15.50 41.98 -9.98
C LEU A 5 -16.05 40.87 -9.06
N ILE A 6 -15.75 39.62 -9.40
CA ILE A 6 -16.03 38.49 -8.51
C ILE A 6 -15.13 38.69 -7.28
N LYS A 7 -15.75 38.96 -6.13
CA LYS A 7 -15.04 39.12 -4.85
C LYS A 7 -14.21 37.85 -4.57
N PRO A 8 -12.94 37.95 -4.12
CA PRO A 8 -12.06 36.80 -3.89
C PRO A 8 -12.68 35.75 -2.93
N ALA A 9 -13.50 36.19 -1.97
CA ALA A 9 -14.24 35.28 -1.08
C ALA A 9 -15.28 34.38 -1.79
N ALA A 10 -15.86 34.83 -2.91
CA ALA A 10 -16.80 34.04 -3.70
C ALA A 10 -16.07 32.98 -4.53
N VAL A 11 -14.90 33.30 -5.08
CA VAL A 11 -14.02 32.36 -5.82
C VAL A 11 -13.56 31.22 -4.90
N VAL A 12 -13.12 31.55 -3.68
CA VAL A 12 -12.70 30.55 -2.67
C VAL A 12 -13.86 29.62 -2.27
N ARG A 13 -15.08 30.15 -2.10
CA ARG A 13 -16.26 29.34 -1.75
C ARG A 13 -16.72 28.43 -2.90
N LEU A 14 -16.68 28.90 -4.16
CA LEU A 14 -17.04 28.09 -5.32
C LEU A 14 -16.07 26.93 -5.52
N ALA A 15 -14.76 27.18 -5.45
CA ALA A 15 -13.74 26.14 -5.50
C ALA A 15 -13.94 25.09 -4.38
N SER A 16 -14.31 25.51 -3.17
CA SER A 16 -14.59 24.56 -2.07
C SER A 16 -15.82 23.68 -2.32
N ARG A 17 -16.86 24.20 -3.00
CA ARG A 17 -18.09 23.44 -3.30
C ARG A 17 -17.87 22.42 -4.42
N GLU A 18 -17.10 22.77 -5.45
CA GLU A 18 -16.74 21.83 -6.53
C GLU A 18 -15.99 20.61 -5.98
N TRP A 19 -14.97 20.84 -5.16
CA TRP A 19 -14.22 19.77 -4.51
C TRP A 19 -15.07 18.92 -3.55
N GLN A 20 -16.04 19.51 -2.85
CA GLN A 20 -16.98 18.76 -2.01
C GLN A 20 -17.86 17.82 -2.85
N VAL A 21 -18.44 18.31 -3.95
CA VAL A 21 -19.32 17.49 -4.78
C VAL A 21 -18.52 16.40 -5.51
N ILE A 22 -17.37 16.74 -6.08
CA ILE A 22 -16.49 15.76 -6.72
C ILE A 22 -16.01 14.72 -5.70
N GLY A 23 -15.62 15.15 -4.50
CA GLY A 23 -15.26 14.25 -3.40
C GLY A 23 -16.39 13.29 -3.04
N LEU A 24 -17.63 13.77 -2.99
CA LEU A 24 -18.81 12.93 -2.75
C LEU A 24 -19.05 11.94 -3.90
N ILE A 25 -18.86 12.35 -5.15
CA ILE A 25 -18.97 11.46 -6.33
C ILE A 25 -17.90 10.37 -6.25
N VAL A 26 -16.64 10.71 -5.96
CA VAL A 26 -15.55 9.75 -5.80
C VAL A 26 -15.87 8.77 -4.66
N LEU A 27 -16.33 9.27 -3.51
CA LEU A 27 -16.69 8.43 -2.36
C LEU A 27 -17.85 7.48 -2.71
N ALA A 28 -18.93 8.00 -3.28
CA ALA A 28 -20.09 7.19 -3.66
C ALA A 28 -19.72 6.11 -4.69
N THR A 29 -18.94 6.48 -5.71
CA THR A 29 -18.47 5.54 -6.73
C THR A 29 -17.59 4.45 -6.12
N THR A 30 -16.69 4.83 -5.20
CA THR A 30 -15.83 3.89 -4.48
C THR A 30 -16.66 2.89 -3.66
N VAL A 31 -17.67 3.36 -2.93
CA VAL A 31 -18.59 2.50 -2.16
C VAL A 31 -19.36 1.55 -3.08
N CYS A 32 -19.83 2.03 -4.22
CA CYS A 32 -20.50 1.17 -5.22
C CYS A 32 -19.55 0.10 -5.78
N VAL A 33 -18.29 0.44 -6.09
CA VAL A 33 -17.29 -0.54 -6.54
C VAL A 33 -17.00 -1.59 -5.46
N ILE A 34 -16.87 -1.18 -4.20
CA ILE A 34 -16.73 -2.11 -3.06
C ILE A 34 -17.94 -3.06 -3.00
N GLY A 35 -19.16 -2.55 -3.18
CA GLY A 35 -20.38 -3.37 -3.22
C GLY A 35 -20.42 -4.34 -4.41
N LEU A 36 -19.99 -3.91 -5.59
CA LEU A 36 -19.93 -4.75 -6.80
C LEU A 36 -18.97 -5.94 -6.66
N PHE A 37 -17.86 -5.74 -5.94
CA PHE A 37 -16.83 -6.76 -5.71
C PHE A 37 -16.82 -7.27 -4.27
N TRP A 38 -17.96 -7.25 -3.58
CA TRP A 38 -18.05 -7.58 -2.16
C TRP A 38 -17.40 -8.93 -1.78
N PRO A 39 -17.58 -10.05 -2.52
CA PRO A 39 -16.92 -11.31 -2.18
C PRO A 39 -15.39 -11.23 -2.18
N THR A 40 -14.81 -10.50 -3.14
CA THR A 40 -13.36 -10.29 -3.19
C THR A 40 -12.90 -9.37 -2.05
N VAL A 41 -13.68 -8.34 -1.70
CA VAL A 41 -13.39 -7.47 -0.54
C VAL A 41 -13.45 -8.26 0.77
N GLU A 42 -14.44 -9.13 0.93
CA GLU A 42 -14.53 -10.04 2.07
C GLU A 42 -13.29 -10.94 2.17
N SER A 43 -12.79 -11.46 1.04
CA SER A 43 -11.55 -12.25 1.02
C SER A 43 -10.32 -11.45 1.49
N LEU A 44 -10.23 -10.16 1.14
CA LEU A 44 -9.16 -9.26 1.62
C LEU A 44 -9.25 -9.09 3.15
N VAL A 45 -10.45 -8.80 3.65
CA VAL A 45 -10.70 -8.61 5.08
C VAL A 45 -10.44 -9.90 5.87
N ALA A 46 -10.82 -11.05 5.32
CA ALA A 46 -10.53 -12.35 5.90
C ALA A 46 -9.02 -12.59 5.98
N ALA A 47 -8.25 -12.28 4.93
CA ALA A 47 -6.80 -12.40 4.93
C ALA A 47 -6.14 -11.48 5.98
N TRP A 48 -6.58 -10.23 6.08
CA TRP A 48 -6.02 -9.28 7.06
C TRP A 48 -6.38 -9.62 8.51
N SER A 49 -7.54 -10.20 8.76
CA SER A 49 -7.99 -10.56 10.12
C SER A 49 -7.43 -11.89 10.61
N SER A 50 -7.24 -12.86 9.72
CA SER A 50 -6.75 -14.20 10.06
C SER A 50 -5.23 -14.33 10.07
N SER A 51 -4.50 -13.47 9.35
CA SER A 51 -3.04 -13.54 9.24
C SER A 51 -2.35 -12.36 9.91
N ARG A 52 -1.47 -12.68 10.87
CA ARG A 52 -0.58 -11.68 11.51
C ARG A 52 0.41 -11.05 10.53
N THR A 53 0.69 -11.69 9.41
CA THR A 53 1.57 -11.18 8.36
C THR A 53 0.89 -10.05 7.58
N PHE A 54 -0.41 -10.18 7.31
CA PHE A 54 -1.16 -9.25 6.46
C PHE A 54 -2.04 -8.26 7.24
N ALA A 55 -2.07 -8.31 8.57
CA ALA A 55 -2.89 -7.44 9.41
C ALA A 55 -2.69 -5.93 9.17
N HIS A 56 -1.51 -5.52 8.69
CA HIS A 56 -1.23 -4.13 8.32
C HIS A 56 -2.09 -3.62 7.16
N GLY A 57 -2.70 -4.50 6.36
CA GLY A 57 -3.57 -4.15 5.23
C GLY A 57 -4.72 -3.22 5.61
N PHE A 58 -5.29 -3.38 6.82
CA PHE A 58 -6.32 -2.47 7.35
C PHE A 58 -5.87 -1.01 7.44
N LEU A 59 -4.58 -0.76 7.68
CA LEU A 59 -4.04 0.59 7.83
C LEU A 59 -3.72 1.27 6.50
N MET A 60 -3.63 0.53 5.40
CA MET A 60 -3.17 1.11 4.13
C MET A 60 -4.17 2.11 3.54
N LEU A 61 -5.48 1.87 3.66
CA LEU A 61 -6.52 2.82 3.24
C LEU A 61 -6.45 4.16 4.01
N PRO A 62 -6.52 4.19 5.36
CA PRO A 62 -6.46 5.46 6.10
C PRO A 62 -5.10 6.16 5.93
N VAL A 63 -3.99 5.42 5.87
CA VAL A 63 -2.66 6.02 5.63
C VAL A 63 -2.58 6.61 4.22
N THR A 64 -3.13 5.95 3.20
CA THR A 64 -3.20 6.51 1.84
C THR A 64 -3.99 7.82 1.83
N GLY A 65 -5.16 7.86 2.48
CA GLY A 65 -5.95 9.08 2.63
C GLY A 65 -5.20 10.21 3.34
N TYR A 66 -4.47 9.87 4.40
CA TYR A 66 -3.60 10.81 5.10
C TYR A 66 -2.46 11.33 4.21
N LEU A 67 -1.79 10.47 3.44
CA LEU A 67 -0.74 10.89 2.49
C LEU A 67 -1.29 11.82 1.40
N VAL A 68 -2.45 11.50 0.82
CA VAL A 68 -3.13 12.37 -0.14
C VAL A 68 -3.42 13.74 0.49
N TRP A 69 -3.87 13.78 1.75
CA TRP A 69 -4.10 15.03 2.49
C TRP A 69 -2.80 15.83 2.76
N CYS A 70 -1.72 15.16 3.13
CA CYS A 70 -0.41 15.78 3.31
C CYS A 70 0.10 16.40 2.00
N CYS A 71 -0.19 15.76 0.87
CA CYS A 71 0.18 16.25 -0.46
C CYS A 71 -0.82 17.25 -1.06
N ARG A 72 -1.82 17.76 -0.31
CA ARG A 72 -2.87 18.65 -0.85
C ARG A 72 -2.37 19.88 -1.57
N GLN A 73 -1.23 20.45 -1.18
CA GLN A 73 -0.67 21.62 -1.87
C GLN A 73 -0.26 21.30 -3.32
N ALA A 74 0.06 20.03 -3.63
CA ALA A 74 0.45 19.60 -4.97
C ALA A 74 -0.74 19.38 -5.92
N TRP A 75 -1.94 19.14 -5.39
CA TRP A 75 -3.11 18.79 -6.21
C TRP A 75 -4.32 19.70 -6.06
N LEU A 76 -4.50 20.37 -4.92
CA LEU A 76 -5.64 21.26 -4.68
C LEU A 76 -5.66 22.49 -5.62
N PRO A 77 -4.51 23.06 -6.06
CA PRO A 77 -4.50 24.13 -7.08
C PRO A 77 -4.87 23.64 -8.49
N LEU A 78 -4.86 22.33 -8.73
CA LEU A 78 -5.17 21.75 -10.04
C LEU A 78 -6.69 21.65 -10.22
N THR A 79 -7.14 21.79 -11.47
CA THR A 79 -8.54 21.60 -11.82
C THR A 79 -8.81 20.14 -12.18
N PRO A 80 -9.81 19.48 -11.59
CA PRO A 80 -10.21 18.13 -11.99
C PRO A 80 -10.67 18.08 -13.45
N GLU A 81 -10.13 17.12 -14.20
CA GLU A 81 -10.44 16.91 -15.62
C GLU A 81 -10.66 15.41 -15.88
N PRO A 82 -11.91 14.91 -15.78
CA PRO A 82 -12.21 13.49 -15.96
C PRO A 82 -11.62 12.91 -17.26
N SER A 83 -11.06 11.71 -17.19
CA SER A 83 -10.28 11.12 -18.27
C SER A 83 -10.87 9.80 -18.78
N ALA A 84 -11.14 9.73 -20.09
CA ALA A 84 -11.58 8.50 -20.75
C ALA A 84 -10.54 7.37 -20.69
N TRP A 85 -9.24 7.71 -20.63
CA TRP A 85 -8.17 6.72 -20.44
C TRP A 85 -8.27 5.99 -19.09
N GLY A 86 -8.78 6.66 -18.06
CA GLY A 86 -9.09 6.02 -16.79
C GLY A 86 -10.16 4.94 -16.93
N VAL A 87 -11.21 5.17 -17.74
CA VAL A 87 -12.24 4.16 -18.03
C VAL A 87 -11.64 2.96 -18.76
N VAL A 88 -10.77 3.19 -19.75
CA VAL A 88 -10.07 2.10 -20.44
C VAL A 88 -9.26 1.26 -19.45
N ALA A 89 -8.57 1.90 -18.50
CA ALA A 89 -7.86 1.20 -17.44
C ALA A 89 -8.82 0.41 -16.53
N LEU A 90 -9.96 0.97 -16.14
CA LEU A 90 -10.99 0.28 -15.36
C LEU A 90 -11.60 -0.91 -16.11
N SER A 91 -11.81 -0.81 -17.43
CA SER A 91 -12.21 -1.95 -18.27
C SER A 91 -11.18 -3.07 -18.22
N ALA A 92 -9.89 -2.74 -18.34
CA ALA A 92 -8.81 -3.71 -18.25
C ALA A 92 -8.72 -4.35 -16.86
N ILE A 93 -8.95 -3.56 -15.79
CA ILE A 93 -9.00 -4.05 -14.42
C ILE A 93 -10.18 -5.02 -14.23
N GLY A 94 -11.37 -4.68 -14.73
CA GLY A 94 -12.54 -5.57 -14.69
C GLY A 94 -12.32 -6.87 -15.47
N ALA A 95 -11.66 -6.79 -16.62
CA ALA A 95 -11.27 -7.97 -17.39
C ALA A 95 -10.22 -8.83 -16.64
N ALA A 96 -9.24 -8.21 -16.00
CA ALA A 96 -8.25 -8.91 -15.17
C ALA A 96 -8.90 -9.60 -13.97
N TRP A 97 -9.87 -8.96 -13.32
CA TRP A 97 -10.67 -9.58 -12.27
C TRP A 97 -11.41 -10.82 -12.80
N LEU A 98 -12.06 -10.72 -13.97
CA LEU A 98 -12.77 -11.84 -14.58
C LEU A 98 -11.82 -13.01 -14.90
N VAL A 99 -10.63 -12.72 -15.44
CA VAL A 99 -9.58 -13.73 -15.67
C VAL A 99 -9.16 -14.37 -14.35
N GLY A 100 -8.93 -13.57 -13.30
CA GLY A 100 -8.60 -14.04 -11.97
C GLY A 100 -9.64 -15.02 -11.44
N HIS A 101 -10.92 -14.65 -11.56
CA HIS A 101 -12.03 -15.49 -11.15
C HIS A 101 -12.10 -16.82 -11.91
N ARG A 102 -11.92 -16.78 -13.24
CA ARG A 102 -11.94 -18.00 -14.07
C ARG A 102 -10.78 -18.95 -13.83
N LEU A 103 -9.63 -18.41 -13.46
CA LEU A 103 -8.42 -19.19 -13.23
C LEU A 103 -8.22 -19.52 -11.73
N ASN A 104 -9.19 -19.20 -10.87
CA ASN A 104 -9.07 -19.36 -9.42
C ASN A 104 -7.85 -18.64 -8.83
N LEU A 105 -7.48 -17.50 -9.40
CA LEU A 105 -6.36 -16.65 -8.97
C LEU A 105 -6.86 -15.54 -8.05
N ILE A 106 -7.08 -15.87 -6.77
CA ILE A 106 -7.61 -14.94 -5.78
C ILE A 106 -6.77 -13.65 -5.65
N TRP A 107 -5.45 -13.76 -5.74
CA TRP A 107 -4.55 -12.60 -5.67
C TRP A 107 -4.79 -11.62 -6.84
N LEU A 108 -5.20 -12.11 -8.01
CA LEU A 108 -5.47 -11.27 -9.18
C LEU A 108 -6.81 -10.56 -9.03
N GLU A 109 -7.84 -11.23 -8.50
CA GLU A 109 -9.10 -10.59 -8.13
C GLU A 109 -8.88 -9.47 -7.10
N GLN A 110 -8.14 -9.76 -6.04
CA GLN A 110 -7.83 -8.81 -4.98
C GLN A 110 -7.02 -7.61 -5.50
N LEU A 111 -6.02 -7.87 -6.36
CA LEU A 111 -5.25 -6.82 -7.02
C LEU A 111 -6.14 -5.94 -7.90
N ALA A 112 -7.08 -6.53 -8.64
CA ALA A 112 -8.00 -5.77 -9.48
C ALA A 112 -8.89 -4.82 -8.65
N VAL A 113 -9.44 -5.28 -7.52
CA VAL A 113 -10.22 -4.42 -6.61
C VAL A 113 -9.36 -3.29 -6.05
N ILE A 114 -8.13 -3.58 -5.60
CA ILE A 114 -7.21 -2.56 -5.08
C ILE A 114 -6.84 -1.55 -6.18
N ALA A 115 -6.54 -2.03 -7.39
CA ALA A 115 -6.17 -1.20 -8.55
C ALA A 115 -7.33 -0.36 -9.08
N SER A 116 -8.58 -0.76 -8.84
CA SER A 116 -9.75 0.03 -9.22
C SER A 116 -9.77 1.39 -8.51
N LEU A 117 -9.23 1.49 -7.29
CA LEU A 117 -9.19 2.74 -6.52
C LEU A 117 -8.36 3.85 -7.20
N PRO A 118 -7.07 3.66 -7.54
CA PRO A 118 -6.33 4.63 -8.34
C PRO A 118 -6.92 4.80 -9.75
N GLY A 119 -7.51 3.76 -10.34
CA GLY A 119 -8.23 3.86 -11.61
C GLY A 119 -9.43 4.82 -11.55
N LEU A 120 -10.21 4.78 -10.48
CA LEU A 120 -11.32 5.72 -10.22
C LEU A 120 -10.81 7.15 -10.05
N VAL A 121 -9.73 7.34 -9.29
CA VAL A 121 -9.09 8.66 -9.13
C VAL A 121 -8.65 9.20 -10.49
N TRP A 122 -8.01 8.38 -11.32
CA TRP A 122 -7.60 8.79 -12.66
C TRP A 122 -8.80 9.12 -13.56
N THR A 123 -9.86 8.33 -13.49
CA THR A 123 -11.07 8.53 -14.30
C THR A 123 -11.82 9.80 -13.91
N LEU A 124 -11.97 10.06 -12.61
CA LEU A 124 -12.84 11.12 -12.09
C LEU A 124 -12.09 12.45 -11.88
N LEU A 125 -10.83 12.41 -11.44
CA LEU A 125 -10.03 13.61 -11.18
C LEU A 125 -9.08 13.95 -12.33
N GLY A 126 -8.77 12.99 -13.21
CA GLY A 126 -7.95 13.20 -14.38
C GLY A 126 -6.47 12.85 -14.21
N THR A 127 -5.76 12.83 -15.33
CA THR A 127 -4.36 12.41 -15.41
C THR A 127 -3.42 13.28 -14.59
N THR A 128 -3.61 14.61 -14.61
CA THR A 128 -2.72 15.54 -13.91
C THR A 128 -2.77 15.33 -12.40
N ILE A 129 -3.98 15.20 -11.85
CA ILE A 129 -4.18 14.97 -10.41
C ILE A 129 -3.72 13.56 -10.03
N ALA A 130 -4.10 12.53 -10.79
CA ALA A 130 -3.67 11.16 -10.53
C ALA A 130 -2.15 11.01 -10.54
N ARG A 131 -1.43 11.73 -11.42
CA ARG A 131 0.04 11.80 -11.41
C ARG A 131 0.58 12.49 -10.16
N ALA A 132 -0.02 13.62 -9.76
CA ALA A 132 0.41 14.38 -8.58
C ALA A 132 0.30 13.56 -7.27
N ILE A 133 -0.69 12.67 -7.17
CA ILE A 133 -0.88 11.77 -6.01
C ILE A 133 -0.57 10.29 -6.31
N SER A 134 0.14 10.00 -7.40
CA SER A 134 0.47 8.62 -7.82
C SER A 134 1.23 7.85 -6.75
N TRP A 135 2.16 8.49 -6.05
CA TRP A 135 2.90 7.87 -4.97
C TRP A 135 2.03 7.57 -3.74
N PRO A 136 1.27 8.53 -3.16
CA PRO A 136 0.26 8.21 -2.17
C PRO A 136 -0.63 7.02 -2.55
N LEU A 137 -1.16 7.01 -3.78
CA LEU A 137 -2.02 5.92 -4.26
C LEU A 137 -1.28 4.58 -4.41
N GLY A 138 0.00 4.61 -4.76
CA GLY A 138 0.83 3.41 -4.87
C GLY A 138 1.00 2.67 -3.53
N LEU A 139 0.77 3.33 -2.38
CA LEU A 139 0.77 2.66 -1.08
C LEU A 139 -0.31 1.57 -0.99
N LEU A 140 -1.41 1.71 -1.74
CA LEU A 140 -2.51 0.74 -1.75
C LEU A 140 -2.05 -0.67 -2.18
N ILE A 141 -0.93 -0.81 -2.91
CA ILE A 141 -0.42 -2.13 -3.28
C ILE A 141 -0.07 -3.00 -2.06
N PHE A 142 0.30 -2.38 -0.93
CA PHE A 142 0.59 -3.08 0.33
C PHE A 142 -0.67 -3.60 1.03
N MET A 143 -1.87 -3.34 0.50
CA MET A 143 -3.10 -4.02 0.92
C MET A 143 -3.15 -5.46 0.44
N LEU A 144 -2.45 -5.79 -0.64
CA LEU A 144 -2.53 -7.07 -1.29
C LEU A 144 -1.83 -8.15 -0.44
N PRO A 145 -2.54 -9.20 0.02
CA PRO A 145 -1.96 -10.26 0.83
C PRO A 145 -1.19 -11.27 -0.05
N VAL A 146 -0.07 -10.81 -0.62
CA VAL A 146 0.85 -11.60 -1.44
C VAL A 146 2.25 -11.62 -0.84
N GLY A 147 3.09 -12.53 -1.32
CA GLY A 147 4.48 -12.66 -0.90
C GLY A 147 4.80 -13.95 -0.14
N THR A 148 3.81 -14.81 0.13
CA THR A 148 4.08 -16.14 0.70
C THR A 148 5.00 -16.98 -0.19
N SER A 149 4.94 -16.78 -1.52
CA SER A 149 5.81 -17.47 -2.47
C SER A 149 7.30 -17.15 -2.31
N ILE A 150 7.67 -16.01 -1.70
CA ILE A 150 9.07 -15.68 -1.42
C ILE A 150 9.52 -16.13 -0.04
N GLU A 151 8.63 -16.67 0.81
CA GLU A 151 8.97 -17.13 2.16
C GLU A 151 10.13 -18.11 2.20
N PRO A 152 10.25 -19.12 1.31
CA PRO A 152 11.40 -20.03 1.33
C PRO A 152 12.74 -19.28 1.23
N TRP A 153 12.84 -18.29 0.34
CA TRP A 153 14.05 -17.49 0.19
C TRP A 153 14.35 -16.62 1.42
N LEU A 154 13.30 -16.13 2.09
CA LEU A 154 13.45 -15.37 3.33
C LEU A 154 13.86 -16.27 4.52
N GLN A 155 13.35 -17.50 4.56
CA GLN A 155 13.76 -18.54 5.52
C GLN A 155 15.22 -18.95 5.31
N ASP A 156 15.64 -19.15 4.06
CA ASP A 156 17.04 -19.43 3.70
C ASP A 156 17.96 -18.32 4.22
N PHE A 157 17.63 -17.06 3.93
CA PHE A 157 18.41 -15.91 4.42
C PHE A 157 18.48 -15.89 5.96
N THR A 158 17.33 -16.06 6.63
CA THR A 158 17.26 -16.02 8.09
C THR A 158 18.06 -17.17 8.71
N THR A 159 17.97 -18.36 8.14
CA THR A 159 18.74 -19.54 8.55
C THR A 159 20.24 -19.27 8.41
N LEU A 160 20.69 -18.79 7.24
CA LEU A 160 22.09 -18.45 7.01
C LEU A 160 22.59 -17.38 8.00
N PHE A 161 21.76 -16.38 8.31
CA PHE A 161 22.09 -15.36 9.30
C PHE A 161 22.29 -15.97 10.69
N ILE A 162 21.38 -16.84 11.13
CA ILE A 162 21.49 -17.55 12.43
C ILE A 162 22.77 -18.39 12.47
N LEU A 163 23.02 -19.22 11.44
CA LEU A 163 24.21 -20.06 11.40
C LEU A 163 25.50 -19.25 11.40
N GLY A 164 25.54 -18.14 10.67
CA GLY A 164 26.66 -17.19 10.72
C GLY A 164 26.89 -16.68 12.13
N GLY A 165 25.84 -16.26 12.82
CA GLY A 165 25.90 -15.85 14.23
C GLY A 165 26.44 -16.95 15.15
N LEU A 166 25.90 -18.17 15.07
CA LEU A 166 26.34 -19.30 15.90
C LEU A 166 27.81 -19.68 15.67
N ARG A 167 28.28 -19.62 14.41
CA ARG A 167 29.70 -19.84 14.08
C ARG A 167 30.61 -18.77 14.66
N LEU A 168 30.17 -17.51 14.68
CA LEU A 168 30.97 -16.41 15.22
C LEU A 168 31.23 -16.53 16.74
N VAL A 169 30.37 -17.26 17.45
CA VAL A 169 30.48 -17.50 18.90
C VAL A 169 30.84 -18.95 19.24
N ASP A 170 31.27 -19.74 18.26
CA ASP A 170 31.69 -21.14 18.40
C ASP A 170 30.65 -22.06 19.10
N VAL A 171 29.35 -21.81 18.89
CA VAL A 171 28.28 -22.67 19.41
C VAL A 171 28.09 -23.86 18.45
N PRO A 172 28.28 -25.12 18.90
CA PRO A 172 28.04 -26.29 18.06
C PRO A 172 26.56 -26.43 17.70
N TYR A 173 26.28 -26.67 16.43
CA TYR A 173 24.92 -26.86 15.94
C TYR A 173 24.85 -27.97 14.90
N LEU A 174 23.69 -28.62 14.83
CA LEU A 174 23.28 -29.51 13.74
C LEU A 174 22.18 -28.82 12.96
N ILE A 175 22.23 -28.86 11.63
CA ILE A 175 21.16 -28.35 10.78
C ILE A 175 20.57 -29.45 9.90
N GLN A 176 19.24 -29.49 9.86
CA GLN A 176 18.44 -30.32 8.95
C GLN A 176 17.35 -29.43 8.35
N GLU A 177 17.51 -29.03 7.10
CA GLU A 177 16.64 -28.04 6.44
C GLU A 177 16.57 -26.73 7.24
N TYR A 178 15.40 -26.39 7.80
CA TYR A 178 15.18 -25.21 8.64
C TYR A 178 15.20 -25.50 10.16
N ARG A 179 15.51 -26.75 10.55
CA ARG A 179 15.68 -27.13 11.95
C ARG A 179 17.14 -27.05 12.36
N ILE A 180 17.38 -26.30 13.42
CA ILE A 180 18.69 -26.04 14.03
C ILE A 180 18.66 -26.62 15.44
N THR A 181 19.47 -27.64 15.68
CA THR A 181 19.62 -28.26 17.00
C THR A 181 20.92 -27.80 17.64
N ILE A 182 20.82 -27.27 18.85
CA ILE A 182 21.92 -26.87 19.72
C ILE A 182 21.77 -27.57 21.08
N ALA A 183 22.73 -27.37 21.99
CA ALA A 183 22.71 -28.02 23.30
C ALA A 183 21.47 -27.69 24.14
N SER A 184 20.90 -26.47 24.00
CA SER A 184 19.71 -26.05 24.75
C SER A 184 18.40 -26.60 24.17
N GLY A 185 18.37 -27.00 22.89
CA GLY A 185 17.14 -27.47 22.25
C GLY A 185 17.17 -27.45 20.72
N THR A 186 16.02 -27.76 20.13
CA THR A 186 15.81 -27.71 18.67
C THR A 186 14.88 -26.56 18.31
N TRP A 187 15.33 -25.74 17.37
CA TRP A 187 14.66 -24.56 16.87
C TRP A 187 14.31 -24.73 15.40
N GLU A 188 13.15 -24.23 14.98
CA GLU A 188 12.74 -24.26 13.58
C GLU A 188 12.50 -22.83 13.08
N VAL A 189 13.12 -22.49 11.95
CA VAL A 189 12.81 -21.25 11.23
C VAL A 189 11.50 -21.44 10.47
N ALA A 190 10.38 -21.40 11.18
CA ALA A 190 9.05 -21.50 10.58
C ALA A 190 8.79 -20.35 9.58
N PRO A 191 7.84 -20.47 8.64
CA PRO A 191 7.52 -19.41 7.67
C PRO A 191 7.22 -18.06 8.32
N ASP A 192 6.50 -18.08 9.45
CA ASP A 192 6.21 -16.89 10.29
C ASP A 192 7.48 -16.17 10.79
N CYS A 193 8.60 -16.90 10.93
CA CYS A 193 9.91 -16.39 11.35
C CYS A 193 10.83 -16.04 10.18
N GLY A 194 10.49 -16.44 8.95
CA GLY A 194 11.30 -16.24 7.75
C GLY A 194 11.52 -14.77 7.41
N GLY A 195 10.65 -13.88 7.87
CA GLY A 195 10.88 -12.43 7.81
C GLY A 195 9.88 -11.66 6.98
N LEU A 196 8.94 -12.32 6.30
CA LEU A 196 7.87 -11.65 5.55
C LEU A 196 7.06 -10.69 6.44
N ARG A 197 6.81 -11.11 7.69
CA ARG A 197 6.12 -10.31 8.71
C ARG A 197 6.88 -9.05 9.18
N TYR A 198 8.20 -9.00 8.97
CA TYR A 198 9.01 -7.79 9.18
C TYR A 198 9.07 -6.96 7.91
N LEU A 199 9.28 -7.63 6.77
CA LEU A 199 9.54 -7.01 5.49
C LEU A 199 8.31 -6.26 4.95
N LEU A 200 7.13 -6.90 4.90
CA LEU A 200 5.97 -6.33 4.22
C LEU A 200 5.39 -5.09 4.93
N PRO A 201 5.07 -5.13 6.25
CA PRO A 201 4.63 -3.93 6.97
C PRO A 201 5.72 -2.85 7.05
N GLY A 202 6.98 -3.26 7.16
CA GLY A 202 8.10 -2.33 7.24
C GLY A 202 8.37 -1.60 5.93
N LEU A 203 8.23 -2.28 4.79
CA LEU A 203 8.27 -1.67 3.48
C LEU A 203 7.08 -0.76 3.23
N ALA A 204 5.88 -1.13 3.67
CA ALA A 204 4.71 -0.25 3.59
C ALA A 204 4.95 1.07 4.36
N LEU A 205 5.49 0.98 5.58
CA LEU A 205 5.82 2.15 6.38
C LEU A 205 6.95 2.98 5.74
N SER A 206 7.98 2.31 5.22
CA SER A 206 9.08 2.96 4.50
C SER A 206 8.60 3.65 3.23
N TYR A 207 7.64 3.06 2.50
CA TYR A 207 7.02 3.67 1.33
C TYR A 207 6.24 4.93 1.69
N ALA A 208 5.45 4.88 2.76
CA ALA A 208 4.73 6.06 3.26
C ALA A 208 5.70 7.17 3.66
N PHE A 209 6.79 6.83 4.37
CA PHE A 209 7.84 7.77 4.73
C PHE A 209 8.53 8.38 3.50
N ALA A 210 8.94 7.56 2.53
CA ALA A 210 9.61 7.98 1.31
C ALA A 210 8.74 8.93 0.47
N THR A 211 7.42 8.73 0.50
CA THR A 211 6.44 9.59 -0.18
C THR A 211 6.46 11.01 0.39
N LEU A 212 6.67 11.17 1.71
CA LEU A 212 6.68 12.46 2.38
C LEU A 212 8.04 13.18 2.33
N VAL A 213 9.14 12.42 2.33
CA VAL A 213 10.50 12.95 2.50
C VAL A 213 11.25 13.14 1.17
N TYR A 214 11.10 12.23 0.21
CA TYR A 214 11.82 12.30 -1.06
C TYR A 214 10.89 12.72 -2.20
N GLN A 215 11.38 13.51 -3.17
CA GLN A 215 10.67 13.83 -4.41
C GLN A 215 11.16 12.96 -5.57
N GLN A 216 12.47 12.73 -5.66
CA GLN A 216 13.05 11.95 -6.75
C GLN A 216 12.67 10.46 -6.65
N PRO A 217 12.14 9.84 -7.72
CA PRO A 217 11.76 8.43 -7.70
C PRO A 217 12.96 7.52 -7.42
N VAL A 218 14.14 7.87 -7.93
CA VAL A 218 15.38 7.12 -7.67
C VAL A 218 15.67 7.05 -6.18
N ARG A 219 15.60 8.17 -5.44
CA ARG A 219 15.82 8.15 -3.98
C ARG A 219 14.76 7.35 -3.24
N ARG A 220 13.50 7.42 -3.67
CA ARG A 220 12.42 6.60 -3.10
C ARG A 220 12.72 5.11 -3.25
N PHE A 221 13.06 4.66 -4.46
CA PHE A 221 13.39 3.25 -4.71
C PHE A 221 14.68 2.82 -4.01
N THR A 222 15.73 3.65 -4.00
CA THR A 222 16.97 3.38 -3.27
C THR A 222 16.70 3.22 -1.77
N PHE A 223 15.91 4.12 -1.17
CA PHE A 223 15.55 4.03 0.23
C PHE A 223 14.72 2.77 0.53
N LEU A 224 13.76 2.41 -0.32
CA LEU A 224 12.99 1.17 -0.19
C LEU A 224 13.89 -0.08 -0.28
N GLY A 225 14.86 -0.09 -1.20
CA GLY A 225 15.83 -1.18 -1.32
C GLY A 225 16.71 -1.32 -0.08
N ILE A 226 17.26 -0.20 0.43
CA ILE A 226 18.01 -0.18 1.69
C ILE A 226 17.13 -0.66 2.85
N SER A 227 15.87 -0.22 2.90
CA SER A 227 14.93 -0.61 3.94
C SER A 227 14.65 -2.10 3.93
N ALA A 228 14.46 -2.71 2.75
CA ALA A 228 14.30 -4.14 2.61
C ALA A 228 15.47 -4.92 3.22
N VAL A 229 16.70 -4.52 2.89
CA VAL A 229 17.93 -5.16 3.41
C VAL A 229 18.02 -5.01 4.92
N ILE A 230 17.84 -3.80 5.46
CA ILE A 230 17.90 -3.54 6.90
C ILE A 230 16.82 -4.33 7.64
N LEU A 231 15.61 -4.43 7.09
CA LEU A 231 14.51 -5.20 7.67
C LEU A 231 14.82 -6.70 7.74
N MET A 232 15.45 -7.25 6.71
CA MET A 232 15.90 -8.65 6.70
C MET A 232 17.00 -8.89 7.73
N ILE A 233 17.97 -7.98 7.84
CA ILE A 233 19.01 -8.04 8.88
C ILE A 233 18.38 -7.95 10.28
N ALA A 234 17.44 -7.05 10.50
CA ALA A 234 16.73 -6.92 11.77
C ALA A 234 15.94 -8.19 12.12
N ASN A 235 15.28 -8.82 11.14
CA ASN A 235 14.65 -10.12 11.33
C ASN A 235 15.68 -11.20 11.70
N GLY A 236 16.83 -11.22 11.04
CA GLY A 236 17.94 -12.12 11.36
C GLY A 236 18.43 -11.95 12.79
N ILE A 237 18.70 -10.71 13.21
CA ILE A 237 19.08 -10.38 14.60
C ILE A 237 18.04 -10.86 15.59
N ARG A 238 16.75 -10.63 15.28
CA ARG A 238 15.63 -11.08 16.11
C ARG A 238 15.60 -12.60 16.24
N ALA A 239 15.71 -13.33 15.13
CA ALA A 239 15.64 -14.79 15.13
C ALA A 239 16.85 -15.41 15.85
N TYR A 240 18.06 -14.92 15.55
CA TYR A 240 19.29 -15.31 16.23
C TYR A 240 19.25 -15.00 17.74
N GLY A 241 18.79 -13.80 18.10
CA GLY A 241 18.71 -13.37 19.49
C GLY A 241 17.78 -14.21 20.35
N ILE A 242 16.69 -14.74 19.78
CA ILE A 242 15.80 -15.68 20.49
C ILE A 242 16.54 -16.98 20.82
N ILE A 243 17.22 -17.58 19.84
CA ILE A 243 17.97 -18.84 20.02
C ILE A 243 19.11 -18.64 21.02
N MET A 244 19.85 -17.55 20.90
CA MET A 244 20.98 -17.28 21.79
C MET A 244 20.53 -16.89 23.21
N GLY A 245 19.42 -16.18 23.34
CA GLY A 245 18.84 -15.85 24.64
C GLY A 245 18.40 -17.08 25.43
N ASP A 246 17.85 -18.08 24.73
CA ASP A 246 17.54 -19.40 25.29
C ASP A 246 18.82 -20.15 25.68
N TYR A 247 19.81 -20.22 24.78
CA TYR A 247 21.09 -20.88 25.05
C TYR A 247 21.81 -20.33 26.29
N MET A 248 21.72 -19.01 26.55
CA MET A 248 22.31 -18.38 27.73
C MET A 248 21.44 -18.48 29.00
N GLY A 249 20.22 -19.04 28.93
CA GLY A 249 19.28 -19.09 30.05
C GLY A 249 18.69 -17.73 30.46
N VAL A 250 18.83 -16.70 29.61
CA VAL A 250 18.34 -15.33 29.89
C VAL A 250 16.90 -15.13 29.38
N ALA A 251 16.42 -16.02 28.53
CA ALA A 251 15.09 -15.95 27.91
C ALA A 251 14.03 -16.88 28.54
N GLU A 252 14.34 -17.61 29.62
CA GLU A 252 13.36 -18.47 30.28
C GLU A 252 12.15 -17.66 30.79
N GLY A 253 10.96 -17.96 30.27
CA GLY A 253 9.71 -17.28 30.63
C GLY A 253 9.50 -15.89 29.98
N ALA A 254 10.43 -15.40 29.17
CA ALA A 254 10.29 -14.14 28.46
C ALA A 254 9.37 -14.27 27.23
N ASP A 255 8.45 -13.32 27.04
CA ASP A 255 7.63 -13.27 25.82
C ASP A 255 8.49 -12.83 24.63
N HIS A 256 8.82 -13.79 23.76
CA HIS A 256 9.56 -13.58 22.51
C HIS A 256 8.91 -12.54 21.58
N ARG A 257 7.62 -12.20 21.78
CA ARG A 257 6.94 -11.10 21.08
C ARG A 257 7.47 -9.73 21.49
N ILE A 258 7.76 -9.53 22.78
CA ILE A 258 8.28 -8.25 23.28
C ILE A 258 9.64 -7.97 22.63
N PHE A 259 10.52 -8.97 22.63
CA PHE A 259 11.82 -8.85 21.96
C PHE A 259 11.66 -8.51 20.47
N SER A 260 10.72 -9.16 19.80
CA SER A 260 10.40 -8.88 18.40
C SER A 260 9.99 -7.43 18.17
N TYR A 261 9.07 -6.90 19.00
CA TYR A 261 8.64 -5.51 18.94
C TYR A 261 9.77 -4.54 19.27
N THR A 262 10.67 -4.86 20.20
CA THR A 262 11.82 -4.02 20.53
C THR A 262 12.77 -3.88 19.35
N ILE A 263 13.15 -4.99 18.71
CA ILE A 263 14.05 -4.93 17.54
C ILE A 263 13.41 -4.12 16.41
N TYR A 264 12.13 -4.35 16.11
CA TYR A 264 11.43 -3.60 15.07
C TYR A 264 11.29 -2.11 15.43
N GLY A 265 10.93 -1.83 16.70
CA GLY A 265 10.75 -0.49 17.25
C GLY A 265 12.03 0.33 17.38
N LEU A 266 13.21 -0.31 17.40
CA LEU A 266 14.51 0.36 17.28
C LEU A 266 14.92 0.54 15.82
N THR A 267 14.69 -0.49 14.99
CA THR A 267 15.11 -0.49 13.58
C THR A 267 14.43 0.63 12.79
N MET A 268 13.11 0.79 12.92
CA MET A 268 12.35 1.78 12.15
C MET A 268 12.77 3.23 12.43
N PRO A 269 12.84 3.71 13.69
CA PRO A 269 13.30 5.07 13.97
C PRO A 269 14.73 5.32 13.52
N LEU A 270 15.64 4.37 13.69
CA LEU A 270 17.04 4.52 13.22
C LEU A 270 17.09 4.65 11.71
N LEU A 271 16.34 3.83 11.00
CA LEU A 271 16.23 3.86 9.55
C LEU A 271 15.68 5.21 9.06
N PHE A 272 14.61 5.72 9.68
CA PHE A 272 14.06 7.04 9.34
C PHE A 272 14.99 8.19 9.72
N TRP A 273 15.68 8.10 10.85
CA TRP A 273 16.66 9.10 11.25
C TRP A 273 17.82 9.21 10.24
N CYS A 274 18.34 8.07 9.77
CA CYS A 274 19.33 8.03 8.70
C CYS A 274 18.75 8.60 7.39
N ALA A 275 17.50 8.27 7.06
CA ALA A 275 16.82 8.73 5.86
C ALA A 275 16.66 10.26 5.81
N LEU A 276 16.32 10.89 6.94
CA LEU A 276 16.17 12.35 7.07
C LEU A 276 17.48 13.10 6.76
N ARG A 277 18.64 12.49 6.98
CA ARG A 277 19.93 13.12 6.60
C ARG A 277 20.10 13.27 5.09
N TRP A 278 19.29 12.57 4.30
CA TRP A 278 19.28 12.63 2.85
C TRP A 278 18.03 13.37 2.30
N GLU A 279 17.31 14.12 3.15
CA GLU A 279 16.12 14.85 2.75
C GLU A 279 16.42 15.88 1.64
N GLU A 280 15.47 16.03 0.73
CA GLU A 280 15.55 17.00 -0.37
C GLU A 280 14.88 18.32 0.03
N THR A 281 15.50 19.45 -0.30
CA THR A 281 14.84 20.75 -0.19
C THR A 281 13.64 20.78 -1.13
N LYS A 282 12.45 21.01 -0.56
CA LYS A 282 11.21 21.00 -1.35
C LYS A 282 11.10 22.26 -2.20
N ASN A 283 11.27 22.14 -3.51
CA ASN A 283 10.96 23.21 -4.45
C ASN A 283 9.45 23.25 -4.72
N VAL A 284 8.74 24.19 -4.09
CA VAL A 284 7.32 24.40 -4.35
C VAL A 284 7.18 25.37 -5.51
N VAL A 285 6.88 24.85 -6.71
CA VAL A 285 6.54 25.68 -7.87
C VAL A 285 5.03 25.91 -7.85
N PHE A 286 4.61 27.15 -7.52
CA PHE A 286 3.22 27.55 -7.60
C PHE A 286 2.85 27.91 -9.03
N LEU A 287 2.11 27.03 -9.71
CA LEU A 287 1.42 27.39 -10.94
C LEU A 287 0.03 27.91 -10.56
N GLY A 288 -0.13 29.23 -10.59
CA GLY A 288 -1.43 29.88 -10.40
C GLY A 288 -2.34 29.61 -11.59
N SER A 289 -3.48 28.95 -11.35
CA SER A 289 -4.55 28.83 -12.34
C SER A 289 -5.74 29.71 -11.91
N SER A 290 -6.19 30.59 -12.79
CA SER A 290 -7.38 31.41 -12.57
C SER A 290 -8.64 30.56 -12.75
N ALA A 291 -9.42 30.41 -11.67
CA ALA A 291 -10.70 29.70 -11.67
C ALA A 291 -11.77 30.50 -12.45
N ASN A 292 -12.39 29.86 -13.45
CA ASN A 292 -13.55 30.39 -14.18
C ASN A 292 -14.82 29.63 -13.77
N SER A 293 -15.86 30.33 -13.34
CA SER A 293 -17.04 29.76 -12.67
C SER A 293 -17.94 28.91 -13.57
N ASP A 294 -17.97 29.15 -14.88
CA ASP A 294 -18.78 28.33 -15.81
C ASP A 294 -18.19 26.93 -16.03
N ARG A 295 -16.87 26.79 -15.85
CA ARG A 295 -16.15 25.52 -16.02
C ARG A 295 -16.49 24.50 -14.93
N GLY A 296 -16.77 24.95 -13.70
CA GLY A 296 -17.07 24.09 -12.56
C GLY A 296 -18.32 23.23 -12.74
N SER A 297 -19.41 23.82 -13.23
CA SER A 297 -20.67 23.11 -13.45
C SER A 297 -20.57 22.00 -14.51
N HIS A 298 -19.74 22.22 -15.53
CA HIS A 298 -19.48 21.25 -16.60
C HIS A 298 -18.63 20.09 -16.10
N VAL A 299 -17.57 20.37 -15.33
CA VAL A 299 -16.70 19.35 -14.73
C VAL A 299 -17.50 18.41 -13.81
N MET A 300 -18.41 18.94 -13.00
CA MET A 300 -19.27 18.13 -12.12
C MET A 300 -20.16 17.15 -12.91
N LYS A 301 -20.78 17.61 -14.01
CA LYS A 301 -21.62 16.77 -14.88
C LYS A 301 -20.78 15.69 -15.57
N GLN A 302 -19.60 16.06 -16.08
CA GLN A 302 -18.68 15.10 -16.68
C GLN A 302 -18.23 14.05 -15.67
N ALA A 303 -17.86 14.43 -14.46
CA ALA A 303 -17.48 13.50 -13.41
C ALA A 303 -18.62 12.52 -13.07
N ALA A 304 -19.87 13.00 -13.00
CA ALA A 304 -21.03 12.13 -12.75
C ALA A 304 -21.28 11.13 -13.90
N VAL A 305 -21.18 11.58 -15.16
CA VAL A 305 -21.28 10.68 -16.32
C VAL A 305 -20.16 9.65 -16.31
N MET A 306 -18.93 10.07 -16.05
CA MET A 306 -17.77 9.18 -15.99
C MET A 306 -17.86 8.18 -14.83
N ALA A 307 -18.45 8.55 -13.69
CA ALA A 307 -18.74 7.66 -12.59
C ALA A 307 -19.74 6.56 -13.00
N LEU A 308 -20.84 6.94 -13.65
CA LEU A 308 -21.82 5.99 -14.17
C LEU A 308 -21.19 5.02 -15.18
N VAL A 309 -20.43 5.55 -16.14
CA VAL A 309 -19.70 4.73 -17.13
C VAL A 309 -18.73 3.76 -16.43
N SER A 310 -17.98 4.23 -15.43
CA SER A 310 -17.04 3.40 -14.67
C SER A 310 -17.75 2.25 -13.95
N LEU A 311 -18.89 2.54 -13.30
CA LEU A 311 -19.69 1.52 -12.63
C LEU A 311 -20.29 0.53 -13.62
N SER A 312 -20.81 1.00 -14.76
CA SER A 312 -21.35 0.13 -15.80
C SER A 312 -20.28 -0.82 -16.34
N VAL A 313 -19.09 -0.31 -16.64
CA VAL A 313 -17.96 -1.11 -17.13
C VAL A 313 -17.51 -2.14 -16.10
N LEU A 314 -17.30 -1.72 -14.84
CA LEU A 314 -16.85 -2.63 -13.78
C LEU A 314 -17.91 -3.68 -13.42
N ALA A 315 -19.20 -3.35 -13.54
CA ALA A 315 -20.29 -4.28 -13.25
C ALA A 315 -20.38 -5.43 -14.28
N ILE A 316 -19.86 -5.28 -15.50
CA ILE A 316 -19.89 -6.33 -16.54
C ILE A 316 -19.28 -7.63 -16.01
N ALA A 317 -18.13 -7.54 -15.33
CA ALA A 317 -17.42 -8.72 -14.85
C ALA A 317 -18.21 -9.54 -13.81
N PRO A 318 -18.60 -9.01 -12.63
CA PRO A 318 -19.37 -9.77 -11.65
C PRO A 318 -20.76 -10.18 -12.16
N LEU A 319 -21.43 -9.35 -12.96
CA LEU A 319 -22.73 -9.71 -13.55
C LEU A 319 -22.60 -10.87 -14.55
N SER A 320 -21.52 -10.92 -15.33
CA SER A 320 -21.29 -12.03 -16.27
C SER A 320 -21.10 -13.36 -15.54
N VAL A 321 -20.45 -13.35 -14.37
CA VAL A 321 -20.30 -14.53 -13.51
C VAL A 321 -21.65 -15.01 -13.00
N GLN A 322 -22.49 -14.10 -12.50
CA GLN A 322 -23.82 -14.42 -11.98
C GLN A 322 -24.78 -14.96 -13.06
N LEU A 323 -24.80 -14.32 -14.23
CA LEU A 323 -25.76 -14.65 -15.29
C LEU A 323 -25.44 -15.97 -16.00
N TRP A 324 -24.16 -16.31 -16.14
CA TRP A 324 -23.73 -17.43 -16.96
C TRP A 324 -23.33 -18.65 -16.11
N GLY A 325 -23.61 -18.61 -14.80
CA GLY A 325 -23.42 -19.74 -13.88
C GLY A 325 -21.97 -20.23 -13.87
N PHE A 326 -21.01 -19.33 -14.04
CA PHE A 326 -19.60 -19.68 -14.04
C PHE A 326 -19.15 -19.96 -12.60
N THR A 327 -19.49 -21.13 -12.10
CA THR A 327 -18.84 -21.68 -10.91
C THR A 327 -17.40 -22.04 -11.27
N PRO A 328 -16.43 -21.73 -10.41
CA PRO A 328 -15.02 -22.02 -10.62
C PRO A 328 -14.69 -23.50 -10.85
#